data_AF-T0J596-F1
#
_entry.id   AF-T0J596-F1
#
_cell.length_a   1.000
_cell.length_b   1.000
_cell.length_c   1.000
_cell.angle_alpha   90.00
_cell.angle_beta   90.00
_cell.angle_gamma   90.00
#
_symmetry.space_group_name_H-M   'P 1'
#
loop_
_entity.id
_entity.type
_entity.pdbx_description
1 polymer ?
#
loop_
_entity_poly.entity_id
_entity_poly.type
_entity_poly.pdbx_seq_one_letter_code
_entity_poly.pdbx_strand_id
1 'polypeptide(L)'
;MRRTFSKLDVHCAAEGCDVRIGKGKLFCKGHYFSLPKALRDRLWSAWRAAMTAYARAPRLEQDRLNREYQQAYQDCREYLRTVRPTSAEAMTTVAYDARDFASPHIEGGQPQQFNYFSGRML
;
A
#
# COMPACT_ATOMS: atom_id res chain seq x y z
N MET A 1 -13.01 15.26 15.15
CA MET A 1 -11.67 15.18 14.50
C MET A 1 -11.74 15.76 13.09
N ARG A 2 -11.33 17.02 12.88
CA ARG A 2 -11.19 17.60 11.53
C ARG A 2 -9.83 17.20 10.96
N ARG A 3 -9.81 16.37 9.92
CA ARG A 3 -8.60 16.18 9.10
C ARG A 3 -8.37 17.48 8.34
N THR A 4 -7.34 18.22 8.70
CA THR A 4 -6.88 19.40 7.95
C THR A 4 -6.38 18.91 6.58
N PHE A 5 -7.18 19.14 5.53
CA PHE A 5 -6.80 18.84 4.15
C PHE A 5 -5.76 19.86 3.69
N SER A 6 -4.52 19.40 3.52
CA SER A 6 -3.41 20.19 2.97
C SER A 6 -3.55 20.33 1.44
N LYS A 7 -3.01 21.40 0.85
CA LYS A 7 -3.02 21.74 -0.60
C LYS A 7 -2.43 20.67 -1.56
N LEU A 8 -2.13 19.46 -1.09
CA LEU A 8 -1.50 18.36 -1.83
C LEU A 8 -2.42 17.14 -1.97
N ASP A 9 -3.69 17.26 -1.61
CA ASP A 9 -4.64 16.16 -1.76
C ASP A 9 -5.05 16.01 -3.22
N VAL A 10 -5.07 14.76 -3.69
CA VAL A 10 -5.56 14.36 -5.02
C VAL A 10 -6.84 13.54 -4.85
N HIS A 11 -7.61 13.37 -5.92
CA HIS A 11 -8.79 12.51 -5.90
C HIS A 11 -8.41 11.04 -6.12
N CYS A 12 -9.21 10.14 -5.55
CA CYS A 12 -9.13 8.72 -5.84
C CYS A 12 -9.27 8.46 -7.34
N ALA A 13 -8.43 7.59 -7.91
CA ALA A 13 -8.41 7.30 -9.34
C ALA A 13 -9.54 6.36 -9.83
N ALA A 14 -10.31 5.78 -8.91
CA ALA A 14 -11.49 5.00 -9.26
C ALA A 14 -12.56 5.91 -9.89
N GLU A 15 -13.15 5.47 -11.00
CA GLU A 15 -14.16 6.25 -11.73
C GLU A 15 -15.37 6.56 -10.81
N GLY A 16 -15.80 7.83 -10.81
CA GLY A 16 -16.91 8.29 -9.97
C GLY A 16 -16.62 8.40 -8.47
N CYS A 17 -15.36 8.31 -8.03
CA CYS A 17 -15.00 8.42 -6.62
C CYS A 17 -14.49 9.82 -6.24
N ASP A 18 -15.25 10.56 -5.43
CA ASP A 18 -14.88 11.92 -5.00
C ASP A 18 -13.99 11.98 -3.75
N VAL A 19 -13.57 10.82 -3.23
CA VAL A 19 -12.76 10.76 -2.00
C VAL A 19 -11.38 11.38 -2.24
N ARG A 20 -11.05 12.40 -1.44
CA ARG A 20 -9.71 12.99 -1.39
C ARG A 20 -8.72 12.06 -0.68
N ILE A 21 -7.55 11.91 -1.27
CA ILE A 21 -6.45 11.10 -0.77
C ILE A 21 -5.15 11.92 -0.79
N GLY A 22 -4.23 11.60 0.12
CA GLY A 22 -2.94 12.29 0.17
C GLY A 22 -2.06 11.99 -1.05
N LYS A 23 -1.16 12.92 -1.39
CA LYS A 23 -0.18 12.78 -2.46
C LYS A 23 0.58 11.45 -2.40
N GLY A 24 0.81 10.84 -3.57
CA GLY A 24 1.49 9.55 -3.70
C GLY A 24 0.58 8.33 -3.51
N LYS A 25 -0.71 8.53 -3.20
CA LYS A 25 -1.70 7.45 -3.18
C LYS A 25 -2.49 7.46 -4.49
N LEU A 26 -2.87 6.27 -4.95
CA LEU A 26 -3.67 6.08 -6.17
C LEU A 26 -5.16 5.93 -5.86
N PHE A 27 -5.48 5.22 -4.78
CA PHE A 27 -6.85 4.87 -4.42
C PHE A 27 -7.14 5.22 -2.95
N CYS A 28 -8.41 5.48 -2.63
CA CYS A 28 -8.85 5.53 -1.24
C CYS A 28 -8.76 4.13 -0.61
N LYS A 29 -8.79 4.06 0.73
CA LYS A 29 -8.70 2.76 1.44
C LYS A 29 -9.77 1.77 0.97
N GLY A 30 -11.02 2.21 0.82
CA GLY A 30 -12.12 1.34 0.38
C GLY A 30 -11.86 0.69 -0.98
N HIS A 31 -11.42 1.48 -1.98
CA HIS A 31 -11.09 0.95 -3.30
C HIS A 31 -9.78 0.15 -3.33
N TYR A 32 -8.80 0.53 -2.51
CA TYR A 32 -7.56 -0.25 -2.42
C TYR A 32 -7.81 -1.65 -1.85
N PHE A 33 -8.64 -1.76 -0.82
CA PHE A 33 -8.96 -3.05 -0.20
C PHE A 33 -9.97 -3.88 -0.98
N SER A 34 -10.78 -3.27 -1.87
CA SER A 34 -11.66 -4.00 -2.78
C SER A 34 -10.91 -4.67 -3.94
N LEU A 35 -9.68 -4.23 -4.26
CA LEU A 35 -8.85 -4.91 -5.26
C LEU A 35 -8.48 -6.32 -4.81
N PRO A 36 -8.49 -7.33 -5.70
CA PRO A 36 -7.87 -8.62 -5.45
C PRO A 36 -6.40 -8.47 -5.08
N LYS A 37 -5.92 -9.35 -4.18
CA LYS A 37 -4.51 -9.34 -3.75
C LYS A 37 -3.55 -9.40 -4.95
N ALA A 38 -3.84 -10.22 -5.95
CA ALA A 38 -3.01 -10.35 -7.15
C ALA A 38 -2.85 -9.02 -7.90
N LEU A 39 -3.93 -8.22 -8.03
CA LEU A 39 -3.86 -6.90 -8.68
C LEU A 39 -3.05 -5.91 -7.84
N ARG A 40 -3.24 -5.89 -6.51
CA ARG A 40 -2.44 -5.06 -5.61
C ARG A 40 -0.96 -5.38 -5.70
N ASP A 41 -0.60 -6.66 -5.65
CA ASP A 41 0.78 -7.10 -5.69
C ASP A 41 1.43 -6.75 -7.03
N ARG A 42 0.71 -6.95 -8.14
CA ARG A 42 1.18 -6.59 -9.49
C ARG A 42 1.44 -5.09 -9.60
N LEU A 43 0.49 -4.26 -9.16
CA LEU A 43 0.62 -2.80 -9.15
C LEU A 43 1.83 -2.35 -8.30
N TRP A 44 1.96 -2.93 -7.09
CA TRP A 44 3.06 -2.62 -6.19
C TRP A 44 4.42 -3.01 -6.76
N SER A 45 4.50 -4.18 -7.39
CA SER A 45 5.72 -4.66 -8.04
C SER A 45 6.14 -3.74 -9.19
N ALA A 46 5.21 -3.42 -10.09
CA ALA A 46 5.47 -2.56 -11.25
C ALA A 46 5.86 -1.14 -10.84
N TRP A 47 5.19 -0.57 -9.82
CA TRP A 47 5.55 0.73 -9.26
C TRP A 47 6.98 0.72 -8.70
N ARG A 48 7.34 -0.28 -7.90
CA ARG A 48 8.71 -0.38 -7.33
C ARG A 48 9.77 -0.50 -8.43
N ALA A 49 9.50 -1.29 -9.47
CA ALA A 49 10.42 -1.43 -10.59
C ALA A 49 10.62 -0.09 -11.32
N ALA A 50 9.52 0.61 -11.65
CA ALA A 50 9.57 1.92 -12.29
C ALA A 50 10.31 2.96 -11.44
N MET A 51 10.04 3.03 -10.14
CA MET A 51 10.73 3.96 -9.22
C MET A 51 12.22 3.65 -9.08
N THR A 52 12.60 2.37 -9.10
CA THR A 52 14.01 1.96 -9.03
C THR A 52 14.76 2.32 -10.31
N ALA A 53 14.12 2.14 -11.46
CA ALA A 53 14.69 2.44 -12.76
C ALA A 53 14.82 3.94 -13.05
N TYR A 54 13.90 4.76 -12.54
CA TYR A 54 13.87 6.20 -12.79
C TYR A 54 15.21 6.91 -12.51
N ALA A 55 15.94 6.47 -11.49
CA ALA A 55 17.23 7.07 -11.11
C ALA A 55 18.46 6.37 -11.71
N ARG A 56 18.33 5.17 -12.29
CA ARG A 56 19.47 4.25 -12.51
C ARG A 56 19.51 3.57 -13.88
N ALA A 57 18.39 3.46 -14.57
CA ALA A 57 18.28 2.68 -15.80
C ALA A 57 18.38 3.56 -17.06
N PRO A 58 18.83 3.00 -18.20
CA PRO A 58 18.71 3.66 -19.50
C PRO A 58 17.26 4.04 -19.84
N ARG A 59 17.08 5.09 -20.64
CA ARG A 59 15.74 5.63 -20.96
C ARG A 59 14.77 4.60 -21.53
N LEU A 60 15.23 3.74 -22.44
CA LEU A 60 14.37 2.68 -23.03
C LEU A 60 13.83 1.71 -21.98
N GLU A 61 14.63 1.38 -20.97
CA GLU A 61 14.20 0.52 -19.87
C GLU A 61 13.23 1.24 -18.94
N GLN A 62 13.47 2.51 -18.64
CA GLN A 62 12.52 3.34 -17.90
C GLN A 62 11.16 3.39 -18.62
N ASP A 63 11.16 3.60 -19.93
CA ASP A 63 9.93 3.67 -20.73
C ASP A 63 9.18 2.33 -20.78
N ARG A 64 9.90 1.19 -20.78
CA ARG A 64 9.29 -0.14 -20.65
C ARG A 64 8.62 -0.32 -19.28
N LEU A 65 9.35 -0.04 -18.20
CA LEU A 65 8.84 -0.23 -16.83
C LEU A 65 7.70 0.75 -16.49
N ASN A 66 7.76 1.97 -17.00
CA ASN A 66 6.68 2.93 -16.90
C ASN A 66 5.42 2.43 -17.61
N ARG A 67 5.55 1.84 -18.81
CA ARG A 67 4.41 1.22 -19.51
C ARG A 67 3.80 0.05 -18.72
N GLU A 68 4.63 -0.78 -18.11
CA GLU A 68 4.15 -1.89 -17.25
C GLU A 68 3.40 -1.38 -16.03
N TYR A 69 3.91 -0.34 -15.37
CA TYR A 69 3.23 0.32 -14.27
C TYR A 69 1.89 0.93 -14.71
N GLN A 70 1.86 1.63 -15.85
CA GLN A 70 0.62 2.19 -16.41
C GLN A 70 -0.40 1.09 -16.72
N GLN A 71 0.02 -0.03 -17.30
CA GLN A 71 -0.88 -1.16 -17.57
C GLN A 71 -1.46 -1.73 -16.27
N ALA A 72 -0.63 -1.99 -15.26
CA ALA A 72 -1.11 -2.52 -13.97
C ALA A 72 -2.08 -1.54 -13.27
N TYR A 73 -1.86 -0.23 -13.42
CA TYR A 73 -2.76 0.81 -12.95
C TYR A 73 -4.11 0.77 -13.69
N GLN A 74 -4.12 0.64 -15.01
CA GLN A 74 -5.36 0.55 -15.79
C GLN A 74 -6.15 -0.72 -15.45
N ASP A 75 -5.48 -1.87 -15.29
CA ASP A 75 -6.12 -3.12 -14.88
C ASP A 75 -6.85 -2.96 -13.53
N CYS A 76 -6.23 -2.24 -12.58
CA CYS A 76 -6.87 -1.92 -11.30
C CYS A 76 -8.09 -1.01 -11.50
N ARG A 77 -7.99 0.02 -12.35
CA ARG A 77 -9.12 0.92 -12.61
C ARG A 77 -10.29 0.19 -13.25
N GLU A 78 -10.03 -0.63 -14.26
CA GLU A 78 -11.06 -1.39 -14.96
C GLU A 78 -11.80 -2.34 -14.00
N TYR A 79 -11.05 -3.04 -13.13
CA TYR A 79 -11.65 -3.85 -12.08
C TYR A 79 -12.57 -3.02 -11.15
N LEU A 80 -12.12 -1.84 -10.75
CA LEU A 80 -12.87 -0.97 -9.83
C LEU A 80 -14.12 -0.33 -10.44
N ARG A 81 -14.31 -0.37 -11.76
CA ARG A 81 -15.54 0.13 -12.40
C ARG A 81 -16.76 -0.72 -12.05
N THR A 82 -16.54 -2.00 -11.74
CA THR A 82 -17.62 -2.97 -11.48
C THR A 82 -17.78 -3.30 -10.00
N VAL A 83 -16.83 -2.87 -9.16
CA VAL A 83 -16.76 -3.25 -7.75
C VAL A 83 -17.04 -2.08 -6.83
N ARG A 84 -17.95 -2.30 -5.87
CA ARG A 84 -18.21 -1.31 -4.82
C ARG A 84 -17.01 -1.23 -3.86
N PRO A 85 -16.66 -0.02 -3.37
CA PRO A 85 -15.59 0.13 -2.40
C PRO A 85 -15.89 -0.66 -1.12
N THR A 86 -14.86 -1.27 -0.54
CA THR A 86 -14.97 -1.94 0.76
C THR A 86 -15.43 -0.94 1.82
N SER A 87 -16.46 -1.30 2.59
CA SER A 87 -16.99 -0.45 3.66
C SER A 87 -15.96 -0.26 4.78
N ALA A 88 -16.09 0.83 5.53
CA ALA A 88 -15.23 1.07 6.69
C ALA A 88 -15.32 -0.05 7.73
N GLU A 89 -16.53 -0.59 7.94
CA GLU A 89 -16.81 -1.69 8.85
C GLU A 89 -16.05 -2.96 8.48
N ALA A 90 -15.99 -3.30 7.20
CA ALA A 90 -15.22 -4.45 6.71
C ALA A 90 -13.70 -4.27 6.81
N MET A 91 -13.22 -3.05 7.07
CA MET A 91 -11.81 -2.73 7.31
C MET A 91 -11.45 -2.61 8.79
N THR A 92 -12.45 -2.72 9.70
CA THR A 92 -12.20 -2.73 11.14
C THR A 92 -11.52 -4.05 11.48
N THR A 93 -10.21 -3.99 11.71
CA THR A 93 -9.48 -5.10 12.32
C THR A 93 -10.03 -5.26 13.73
N VAL A 94 -10.63 -6.41 14.03
CA VAL A 94 -10.92 -6.75 15.42
C VAL A 94 -9.56 -6.85 16.10
N ALA A 95 -9.27 -5.93 17.01
CA ALA A 95 -8.08 -6.05 17.84
C ALA A 95 -8.27 -7.31 18.69
N TYR A 96 -7.45 -8.33 18.46
CA TYR A 96 -7.32 -9.44 19.41
C TYR A 96 -6.73 -8.86 20.70
N ASP A 97 -7.35 -9.14 21.84
CA ASP A 97 -6.83 -8.71 23.13
C ASP A 97 -5.50 -9.47 23.35
N ALA A 98 -4.44 -8.75 23.71
CA ALA A 98 -3.13 -9.36 23.98
C ALA A 98 -3.18 -10.39 25.13
N ARG A 99 -4.27 -10.40 25.91
CA ARG A 99 -4.56 -11.37 26.97
C ARG A 99 -4.96 -12.75 26.45
N ASP A 100 -5.38 -12.87 25.19
CA ASP A 100 -5.80 -14.14 24.59
C ASP A 100 -4.61 -15.08 24.28
N PHE A 101 -3.37 -14.60 24.45
CA PHE A 101 -2.13 -15.38 24.26
C PHE A 101 -1.38 -15.65 25.57
N ALA A 102 -2.08 -15.84 26.69
CA ALA A 102 -1.47 -16.40 27.89
C ALA A 102 -1.13 -17.90 27.67
N SER A 103 -0.11 -18.18 26.87
CA SER A 103 0.57 -19.47 26.87
C SER A 103 1.32 -19.64 28.20
N PRO A 104 1.27 -20.83 28.83
CA PRO A 104 1.97 -21.06 30.10
C PRO A 104 3.47 -20.86 29.91
N HIS A 105 4.07 -20.03 30.78
CA HIS A 105 5.51 -19.84 30.85
C HIS A 105 6.23 -21.18 30.98
N ILE A 106 7.10 -21.49 30.01
CA ILE A 106 8.17 -22.47 30.20
C ILE A 106 9.39 -21.66 30.65
N GLU A 107 9.78 -21.84 31.91
CA GLU A 107 10.97 -21.23 32.49
C GLU A 107 12.25 -21.78 31.82
N GLY A 108 13.13 -20.88 31.38
CA GLY A 108 14.52 -21.22 31.06
C GLY A 108 14.94 -20.94 29.62
N GLY A 109 15.51 -19.76 29.38
CA GLY A 109 16.24 -19.46 28.14
C GLY A 109 16.44 -17.96 27.95
N GLN A 110 17.65 -17.46 28.22
CA GLN A 110 17.99 -16.04 28.15
C GLN A 110 17.71 -15.41 26.78
N PRO A 111 17.15 -14.18 26.70
CA PRO A 111 16.99 -13.48 25.44
C PRO A 111 18.34 -12.94 24.95
N GLN A 112 18.82 -13.45 23.82
CA GLN A 112 19.93 -12.84 23.07
C GLN A 112 19.48 -11.46 22.55
N GLN A 113 20.20 -10.41 22.96
CA GLN A 113 20.06 -9.07 22.42
C GLN A 113 20.48 -9.06 20.94
N PHE A 114 19.52 -8.95 20.03
CA PHE A 114 19.79 -8.56 18.65
C PHE A 114 19.95 -7.03 18.59
N ASN A 115 21.19 -6.56 18.57
CA ASN A 115 21.53 -5.17 18.29
C ASN A 115 21.18 -4.84 16.83
N TYR A 116 20.08 -4.09 16.62
CA TYR A 116 19.84 -3.42 15.34
C TYR A 116 20.79 -2.23 15.23
N PHE A 117 21.83 -2.40 14.41
CA PHE A 117 22.77 -1.36 14.01
C PHE A 117 22.01 -0.23 13.29
N SER A 118 21.87 0.92 13.96
CA SER A 118 21.41 2.17 13.35
C SER A 118 22.55 2.81 12.56
N GLY A 119 22.63 2.52 11.26
CA GLY A 119 23.59 3.13 10.34
C GLY A 119 23.09 4.48 9.81
N ARG A 120 23.59 5.57 10.40
CA ARG A 120 23.59 6.94 9.87
C ARG A 120 24.38 6.96 8.55
N MET A 121 23.76 7.37 7.43
CA MET A 121 24.50 7.81 6.24
C MET A 121 24.94 9.27 6.45
N LEU A 122 26.23 9.51 6.25
CA LEU A 122 26.80 10.81 5.91
C LEU A 122 26.51 11.10 4.43
#